data_AF-A0A1M5U8S6-F1
#
_entry.id   AF-A0A1M5U8S6-F1
#
_cell.length_a   1.000
_cell.length_b   1.000
_cell.length_c   1.000
_cell.angle_alpha   90.00
_cell.angle_beta   90.00
_cell.angle_gamma   90.00
#
_symmetry.space_group_name_H-M   'P 1'
#
loop_
_entity.id
_entity.type
_entity.pdbx_description
1 polymer ?
#
loop_
_entity_poly.entity_id
_entity_poly.type
_entity_poly.pdbx_seq_one_letter_code
_entity_poly.pdbx_strand_id
1 'polypeptide(L)'
;MIKDYRRYFENIPACPHCHNELSCCEAPPFHIGDGLGWGSEVLYICLNDECPVFVNGWKQIAEQYGHNSSYRYMQLPGSDEANVMMVGTSDAFKGSVIDLTVVEAQNERYQKEKQAVAALDTCVEQGNLAPVLALIVDEAASLSSRKRAISLLVSLNDLSCIDPIRNHHFRDLSLASDCNMAIKQLLENNYKKECPQCMEIIKAQARTCMHCKREF
;
A
#
# COMPACT_ATOMS: atom_id res chain seq x y z
N MET A 1 -11.81 -6.75 2.48
CA MET A 1 -11.60 -5.29 2.44
C MET A 1 -10.23 -5.06 3.06
N ILE A 2 -9.26 -4.53 2.32
CA ILE A 2 -7.90 -4.30 2.86
C ILE A 2 -8.01 -3.10 3.81
N LYS A 3 -7.77 -3.32 5.11
CA LYS A 3 -7.75 -2.23 6.10
C LYS A 3 -6.50 -1.37 5.86
N ASP A 4 -6.69 -0.13 5.43
CA ASP A 4 -5.58 0.81 5.28
C ASP A 4 -5.29 1.47 6.63
N TYR A 5 -4.26 0.97 7.30
CA TYR A 5 -3.86 1.47 8.61
C TYR A 5 -2.97 2.72 8.54
N ARG A 6 -2.47 3.13 7.36
CA ARG A 6 -1.46 4.21 7.22
C ARG A 6 -1.90 5.51 7.86
N ARG A 7 -3.18 5.86 7.69
CA ARG A 7 -3.77 7.09 8.25
C ARG A 7 -3.64 7.20 9.78
N TYR A 8 -3.49 6.08 10.48
CA TYR A 8 -3.34 6.05 11.94
C TYR A 8 -1.89 6.27 12.42
N PHE A 9 -0.92 6.30 11.50
CA PHE A 9 0.50 6.48 11.84
C PHE A 9 1.01 7.90 11.55
N GLU A 10 0.19 8.80 11.01
CA GLU A 10 0.62 10.15 10.65
C GLU A 10 0.80 11.09 11.84
N ASN A 11 -0.04 10.95 12.89
CA ASN A 11 -0.04 11.83 14.07
C ASN A 11 -0.41 11.04 15.32
N ILE A 12 0.53 10.22 15.81
CA ILE A 12 0.30 9.42 17.02
C ILE A 12 0.42 10.35 18.25
N PRO A 13 -0.61 10.44 19.12
CA PRO A 13 -0.54 11.28 20.30
C PRO A 13 0.43 10.72 21.34
N ALA A 14 0.97 11.61 22.17
CA ALA A 14 1.72 11.23 23.36
C ALA A 14 0.78 11.00 24.55
N CYS A 15 1.11 10.05 25.41
CA CYS A 15 0.38 9.80 26.64
C CYS A 15 0.44 11.03 27.58
N PRO A 16 -0.68 11.55 28.09
CA PRO A 16 -0.66 12.73 28.97
C PRO A 16 -0.08 12.45 30.37
N HIS A 17 0.21 11.19 30.70
CA HIS A 17 0.68 10.78 32.02
C HIS A 17 2.17 10.45 32.07
N CYS A 18 2.74 9.95 30.97
CA CYS A 18 4.16 9.59 30.89
C CYS A 18 4.89 10.23 29.71
N HIS A 19 4.18 10.93 28.83
CA HIS A 19 4.70 11.63 27.64
C HIS A 19 5.35 10.74 26.58
N ASN A 20 5.31 9.41 26.73
CA ASN A 20 5.70 8.49 25.67
C ASN A 20 4.65 8.48 24.56
N GLU A 21 5.10 8.30 23.33
CA GLU A 21 4.23 8.05 22.18
C GLU A 21 3.37 6.82 22.43
N LEU A 22 2.08 6.92 22.10
CA LEU A 22 1.14 5.81 22.25
C LEU A 22 1.38 4.73 21.18
N SER A 23 0.91 3.51 21.42
CA SER A 23 0.99 2.44 20.44
C SER A 23 -0.32 2.31 19.66
N CYS A 24 -0.25 2.25 18.33
CA CYS A 24 -1.38 1.90 17.47
C CYS A 24 -1.75 0.44 17.69
N CYS A 25 -2.91 0.17 18.29
CA CYS A 25 -3.36 -1.17 18.59
C CYS A 25 -4.69 -1.46 17.88
N GLU A 26 -4.86 -2.67 17.36
CA GLU A 26 -6.16 -3.10 16.84
C GLU A 26 -7.17 -3.17 17.98
N ALA A 27 -8.36 -2.62 17.74
CA ALA A 27 -9.45 -2.69 18.69
C ALA A 27 -9.81 -4.17 18.94
N PRO A 28 -10.08 -4.57 20.19
CA PRO A 28 -10.43 -5.96 20.49
C PRO A 28 -11.63 -6.43 19.65
N PRO A 29 -11.60 -7.67 19.12
CA PRO A 29 -12.64 -8.19 18.25
C PRO A 29 -13.96 -8.47 19.00
N PHE A 30 -13.92 -8.45 20.34
CA PHE A 30 -15.08 -8.59 21.20
C PHE A 30 -15.53 -7.22 21.71
N HIS A 31 -16.84 -7.01 21.69
CA HIS A 31 -17.48 -5.83 22.26
C HIS A 31 -17.97 -6.17 23.67
N ILE A 32 -17.60 -5.34 24.66
CA ILE A 32 -18.04 -5.49 26.04
C ILE A 32 -18.94 -4.29 26.36
N GLY A 33 -20.15 -4.53 26.85
CA GLY A 33 -21.11 -3.47 27.19
C GLY A 33 -22.39 -3.51 26.35
N ASP A 34 -22.83 -2.36 25.86
CA ASP A 34 -24.08 -2.15 25.12
C ASP A 34 -24.08 -2.65 23.67
N GLY A 35 -22.94 -3.18 23.20
CA GLY A 35 -22.78 -3.70 21.85
C GLY A 35 -22.41 -2.67 20.78
N LEU A 36 -22.19 -1.40 21.15
CA LEU A 36 -21.75 -0.34 20.21
C LEU A 36 -20.25 -0.41 19.88
N GLY A 37 -19.51 -1.26 20.60
CA GLY A 37 -18.10 -1.55 20.36
C GLY A 37 -17.15 -0.46 20.83
N TRP A 38 -15.97 -0.37 20.20
CA TRP A 38 -14.86 0.47 20.65
C TRP A 38 -14.81 1.86 20.00
N GLY A 39 -15.81 2.20 19.17
CA GLY A 39 -15.87 3.49 18.46
C GLY A 39 -14.85 3.65 17.31
N SER A 40 -13.82 2.80 17.23
CA SER A 40 -12.80 2.79 16.18
C SER A 40 -12.23 1.38 15.98
N GLU A 41 -11.65 1.11 14.82
CA GLU A 41 -10.89 -0.13 14.53
C GLU A 41 -9.48 -0.12 15.14
N VAL A 42 -8.97 1.07 15.46
CA VAL A 42 -7.66 1.29 16.07
C VAL A 42 -7.82 2.12 17.33
N LEU A 43 -7.08 1.76 18.36
CA LEU A 43 -6.96 2.49 19.62
C LEU A 43 -5.50 2.90 19.82
N TYR A 44 -5.25 4.13 20.25
CA TYR A 44 -3.93 4.53 20.73
C TYR A 44 -3.81 4.16 22.20
N ILE A 45 -2.92 3.24 22.57
CA ILE A 45 -2.81 2.70 23.94
C ILE A 45 -1.43 2.98 24.51
N CYS A 46 -1.38 3.41 25.78
CA CYS A 46 -0.12 3.56 26.50
C CYS A 46 0.38 2.18 26.99
N LEU A 47 1.37 1.64 26.29
CA LEU A 47 2.00 0.36 26.61
C LEU A 47 3.25 0.50 27.50
N ASN A 48 3.55 1.70 27.99
CA ASN A 48 4.63 1.92 28.95
C ASN A 48 4.27 1.32 30.32
N ASP A 49 5.02 0.31 30.75
CA ASP A 49 4.83 -0.36 32.05
C ASP A 49 5.28 0.50 33.25
N GLU A 50 5.93 1.63 32.99
CA GLU A 50 6.30 2.62 34.01
C GLU A 50 5.33 3.79 34.08
N CYS A 51 4.26 3.78 33.26
CA CYS A 51 3.27 4.86 33.25
C CYS A 51 2.58 4.98 34.62
N PRO A 52 2.44 6.19 35.20
CA PRO A 52 1.81 6.37 36.51
C PRO A 52 0.40 5.78 36.60
N VAL A 53 -0.40 5.85 35.53
CA VAL A 53 -1.73 5.23 35.47
C VAL A 53 -1.66 3.71 35.65
N PHE A 54 -0.67 3.08 35.01
CA PHE A 54 -0.49 1.63 35.06
C PHE A 54 0.16 1.19 36.38
N VAL A 55 1.18 1.88 36.88
CA VAL A 55 1.82 1.48 38.15
C VAL A 55 0.88 1.69 39.33
N ASN A 56 0.19 2.84 39.39
CA ASN A 56 -0.71 3.14 40.49
C ASN A 56 -1.99 2.31 40.44
N GLY A 57 -2.44 1.91 39.24
CA GLY A 57 -3.65 1.09 39.07
C GLY A 57 -3.56 -0.25 39.80
N TRP A 58 -2.41 -0.93 39.74
CA TRP A 58 -2.20 -2.20 40.46
C TRP A 58 -2.47 -2.07 41.95
N LYS A 59 -1.90 -1.03 42.56
CA LYS A 59 -2.06 -0.75 43.99
C LYS A 59 -3.51 -0.37 44.31
N GLN A 60 -4.10 0.55 43.54
CA GLN A 60 -5.46 1.04 43.78
C GLN A 60 -6.50 -0.07 43.70
N ILE A 61 -6.44 -0.92 42.67
CA ILE A 61 -7.41 -2.00 42.49
C ILE A 61 -7.24 -3.08 43.56
N ALA A 62 -5.99 -3.43 43.91
CA ALA A 62 -5.73 -4.39 44.97
C ALA A 62 -6.25 -3.89 46.32
N GLU A 63 -6.03 -2.63 46.67
CA GLU A 63 -6.45 -2.05 47.95
C GLU A 63 -7.98 -1.86 48.04
N GLN A 64 -8.64 -1.46 46.95
CA GLN A 64 -10.07 -1.16 46.97
C GLN A 64 -10.96 -2.38 46.72
N TYR A 65 -10.51 -3.31 45.87
CA TYR A 65 -11.34 -4.40 45.36
C TYR A 65 -10.74 -5.78 45.59
N GLY A 66 -9.51 -5.89 46.12
CA GLY A 66 -8.86 -7.18 46.37
C GLY A 66 -8.51 -7.97 45.11
N HIS A 67 -8.46 -7.31 43.95
CA HIS A 67 -8.13 -7.92 42.66
C HIS A 67 -6.76 -7.46 42.17
N ASN A 68 -6.05 -8.34 41.47
CA ASN A 68 -4.78 -7.98 40.82
C ASN A 68 -5.06 -7.54 39.38
N SER A 69 -5.36 -6.25 39.20
CA SER A 69 -5.57 -5.62 37.90
C SER A 69 -5.06 -4.18 37.92
N SER A 70 -4.88 -3.59 36.75
CA SER A 70 -4.51 -2.19 36.59
C SER A 70 -5.24 -1.54 35.42
N TYR A 71 -4.81 -0.36 35.01
CA TYR A 71 -5.34 0.44 33.93
C TYR A 71 -4.26 0.78 32.90
N ARG A 72 -4.65 0.84 31.62
CA ARG A 72 -3.87 1.51 30.58
C ARG A 72 -4.66 2.66 30.00
N TYR A 73 -4.01 3.80 29.83
CA TYR A 73 -4.58 4.95 29.12
C TYR A 73 -4.79 4.61 27.65
N MET A 74 -5.93 5.06 27.10
CA MET A 74 -6.25 4.94 25.69
C MET A 74 -6.84 6.24 25.12
N GLN A 75 -6.68 6.46 23.82
CA GLN A 75 -7.32 7.53 23.07
C GLN A 75 -7.84 7.03 21.71
N LEU A 76 -9.00 7.54 21.28
CA LEU A 76 -9.54 7.26 19.95
C LEU A 76 -8.83 8.09 18.87
N PRO A 77 -8.58 7.53 17.68
CA PRO A 77 -8.05 8.30 16.57
C PRO A 77 -9.01 9.39 16.09
N GLY A 78 -8.48 10.57 15.75
CA GLY A 78 -9.25 11.67 15.18
C GLY A 78 -10.15 12.43 16.16
N SER A 79 -10.07 12.14 17.46
CA SER A 79 -10.74 12.89 18.51
C SER A 79 -9.87 12.99 19.77
N ASP A 80 -10.29 13.86 20.69
CA ASP A 80 -9.71 13.96 22.04
C ASP A 80 -10.40 12.99 23.03
N GLU A 81 -11.23 12.08 22.52
CA GLU A 81 -11.93 11.10 23.35
C GLU A 81 -10.92 10.08 23.90
N ALA A 82 -10.75 10.11 25.22
CA ALA A 82 -9.79 9.30 25.93
C ALA A 82 -10.46 8.59 27.10
N ASN A 83 -9.95 7.40 27.42
CA ASN A 83 -10.44 6.56 28.50
C ASN A 83 -9.30 5.76 29.13
N VAL A 84 -9.62 4.99 30.17
CA VAL A 84 -8.71 3.99 30.73
C VAL A 84 -9.32 2.60 30.56
N MET A 85 -8.51 1.64 30.16
CA MET A 85 -8.92 0.24 30.02
C MET A 85 -8.34 -0.58 31.16
N MET A 86 -9.20 -1.37 31.80
CA MET A 86 -8.72 -2.34 32.80
C MET A 86 -7.90 -3.45 32.14
N VAL A 87 -6.81 -3.83 32.79
CA VAL A 87 -5.89 -4.87 32.36
C VAL A 87 -5.58 -5.82 33.50
N GLY A 88 -5.62 -7.12 33.22
CA GLY A 88 -5.28 -8.16 34.20
C GLY A 88 -3.80 -8.54 34.21
N THR A 89 -3.03 -8.13 33.20
CA THR A 89 -1.60 -8.43 33.05
C THR A 89 -0.84 -7.26 32.44
N SER A 90 0.48 -7.23 32.62
CA SER A 90 1.37 -6.30 31.92
C SER A 90 1.36 -6.47 30.40
N ASP A 91 1.04 -7.66 29.91
CA ASP A 91 1.08 -7.94 28.47
C ASP A 91 -0.22 -7.61 27.74
N ALA A 92 -1.25 -7.18 28.47
CA ALA A 92 -2.51 -6.74 27.89
C ALA A 92 -2.27 -5.68 26.80
N PHE A 93 -2.87 -5.92 25.63
CA PHE A 93 -2.79 -5.12 24.39
C PHE A 93 -1.43 -5.09 23.68
N LYS A 94 -0.34 -5.59 24.26
CA LYS A 94 0.96 -5.63 23.55
C LYS A 94 0.92 -6.53 22.31
N GLY A 95 0.11 -7.59 22.35
CA GLY A 95 -0.11 -8.47 21.20
C GLY A 95 -1.04 -7.92 20.11
N SER A 96 -1.72 -6.80 20.36
CA SER A 96 -2.57 -6.15 19.35
C SER A 96 -1.92 -4.93 18.70
N VAL A 97 -0.63 -4.68 18.98
CA VAL A 97 0.13 -3.61 18.31
C VAL A 97 0.19 -3.89 16.82
N ILE A 98 -0.21 -2.88 16.04
CA ILE A 98 -0.18 -2.93 14.58
C ILE A 98 1.24 -2.59 14.14
N ASP A 99 1.89 -3.54 13.46
CA ASP A 99 3.13 -3.28 12.74
C ASP A 99 2.80 -2.97 11.27
N LEU A 100 2.98 -1.71 10.88
CA LEU A 100 2.69 -1.26 9.52
C LEU A 100 3.50 -2.04 8.49
N THR A 101 4.74 -2.43 8.80
CA THR A 101 5.59 -3.19 7.87
C THR A 101 5.06 -4.60 7.62
N VAL A 102 4.47 -5.23 8.65
CA VAL A 102 3.84 -6.55 8.55
C VAL A 102 2.53 -6.47 7.79
N VAL A 103 1.71 -5.45 8.07
CA VAL A 103 0.46 -5.18 7.32
C VAL A 103 0.75 -4.96 5.84
N GLU A 104 1.77 -4.16 5.52
CA GLU A 104 2.19 -3.91 4.14
C GLU A 104 2.76 -5.18 3.50
N ALA A 105 3.52 -5.98 4.24
CA ALA A 105 3.99 -7.27 3.75
C ALA A 105 2.85 -8.27 3.50
N GLN A 106 1.74 -8.21 4.24
CA GLN A 106 0.57 -9.05 3.95
C GLN A 106 -0.25 -8.54 2.77
N ASN A 107 -0.04 -7.30 2.33
CA ASN A 107 -0.77 -6.74 1.20
C ASN A 107 -0.33 -7.43 -0.10
N GLU A 108 -1.24 -8.21 -0.70
CA GLU A 108 -0.99 -8.94 -1.94
C GLU A 108 -0.45 -8.04 -3.07
N ARG A 109 -0.90 -6.79 -3.13
CA ARG A 109 -0.40 -5.82 -4.13
C ARG A 109 1.06 -5.47 -3.87
N TYR A 110 1.42 -5.16 -2.63
CA TYR A 110 2.80 -4.82 -2.26
C TYR A 110 3.75 -5.99 -2.55
N GLN A 111 3.31 -7.22 -2.27
CA GLN A 111 4.08 -8.41 -2.64
C GLN A 111 4.23 -8.57 -4.15
N LYS A 112 3.16 -8.33 -4.93
CA LYS A 112 3.23 -8.34 -6.40
C LYS A 112 4.17 -7.27 -6.94
N GLU A 113 4.14 -6.04 -6.41
CA GLU A 113 5.07 -4.98 -6.79
C GLU A 113 6.51 -5.41 -6.49
N LYS A 114 6.78 -5.88 -5.26
CA LYS A 114 8.12 -6.31 -4.85
C LYS A 114 8.66 -7.46 -5.70
N GLN A 115 7.81 -8.44 -6.00
CA GLN A 115 8.15 -9.56 -6.90
C GLN A 115 8.43 -9.07 -8.32
N ALA A 116 7.60 -8.16 -8.84
CA ALA A 116 7.79 -7.59 -10.18
C ALA A 116 9.08 -6.76 -10.26
N VAL A 117 9.41 -5.97 -9.23
CA VAL A 117 10.67 -5.20 -9.16
C VAL A 117 11.87 -6.12 -9.14
N ALA A 118 11.85 -7.19 -8.34
CA ALA A 118 12.94 -8.18 -8.33
C ALA A 118 13.06 -8.91 -9.68
N ALA A 119 11.94 -9.19 -10.33
CA ALA A 119 11.92 -9.83 -11.64
C ALA A 119 12.42 -8.92 -12.78
N LEU A 120 12.53 -7.59 -12.59
CA LEU A 120 13.09 -6.69 -13.61
C LEU A 120 14.56 -6.99 -13.92
N ASP A 121 15.30 -7.57 -12.99
CA ASP A 121 16.71 -7.92 -13.19
C ASP A 121 16.89 -9.05 -14.22
N THR A 122 15.95 -10.00 -14.26
CA THR A 122 16.04 -11.19 -15.12
C THR A 122 15.05 -11.17 -16.29
N CYS A 123 14.15 -10.17 -16.36
CA CYS A 123 13.05 -10.19 -17.31
C CYS A 123 13.52 -10.14 -18.77
N VAL A 124 14.61 -9.41 -19.05
CA VAL A 124 15.16 -9.27 -20.41
C VAL A 124 15.72 -10.59 -20.92
N GLU A 125 16.50 -11.29 -20.10
CA GLU A 125 17.08 -12.59 -20.44
C GLU A 125 16.00 -13.67 -20.66
N GLN A 126 14.91 -13.58 -19.89
CA GLN A 126 13.79 -14.52 -19.96
C GLN A 126 12.76 -14.16 -21.04
N GLY A 127 12.87 -12.98 -21.66
CA GLY A 127 11.83 -12.46 -22.57
C GLY A 127 10.46 -12.29 -21.90
N ASN A 128 10.44 -12.03 -20.59
CA ASN A 128 9.20 -11.98 -19.81
C ASN A 128 8.70 -10.54 -19.66
N LEU A 129 7.63 -10.20 -20.37
CA LEU A 129 7.01 -8.87 -20.33
C LEU A 129 6.12 -8.63 -19.10
N ALA A 130 5.62 -9.68 -18.45
CA ALA A 130 4.66 -9.58 -17.36
C ALA A 130 5.08 -8.65 -16.20
N PRO A 131 6.31 -8.73 -15.64
CA PRO A 131 6.71 -7.87 -14.53
C PRO A 131 6.81 -6.40 -14.94
N VAL A 132 7.22 -6.12 -16.18
CA VAL A 132 7.31 -4.76 -16.72
C VAL A 132 5.92 -4.14 -16.81
N LEU A 133 4.97 -4.85 -17.42
CA LEU A 133 3.59 -4.38 -17.53
C LEU A 133 2.95 -4.19 -16.17
N ALA A 134 3.14 -5.15 -15.25
CA ALA A 134 2.58 -5.09 -13.90
C ALA A 134 2.97 -3.80 -13.16
N LEU A 135 4.22 -3.33 -13.34
CA LEU A 135 4.68 -2.09 -12.72
C LEU A 135 4.19 -0.84 -13.47
N ILE A 136 4.18 -0.85 -14.81
CA ILE A 136 3.81 0.33 -15.60
C ILE A 136 2.34 0.71 -15.37
N VAL A 137 1.44 -0.29 -15.32
CA VAL A 137 0.00 -0.06 -15.14
C VAL A 137 -0.41 0.11 -13.68
N ASP A 138 0.48 -0.19 -12.72
CA ASP A 138 0.23 0.05 -11.30
C ASP A 138 0.49 1.52 -10.94
N GLU A 139 -0.58 2.31 -10.81
CA GLU A 139 -0.51 3.73 -10.44
C GLU A 139 -0.07 4.01 -8.99
N ALA A 140 -0.03 3.02 -8.09
CA ALA A 140 0.57 3.22 -6.77
C ALA A 140 1.98 2.64 -6.65
N ALA A 141 2.50 1.98 -7.69
CA ALA A 141 3.89 1.57 -7.71
C ALA A 141 4.81 2.79 -7.67
N SER A 142 5.97 2.61 -7.04
CA SER A 142 6.98 3.66 -6.92
C SER A 142 7.43 4.22 -8.29
N LEU A 143 7.56 5.54 -8.39
CA LEU A 143 7.90 6.22 -9.65
C LEU A 143 9.25 5.76 -10.23
N SER A 144 10.23 5.48 -9.37
CA SER A 144 11.54 4.92 -9.76
C SER A 144 11.39 3.55 -10.43
N SER A 145 10.58 2.66 -9.86
CA SER A 145 10.32 1.32 -10.40
C SER A 145 9.59 1.38 -11.74
N ARG A 146 8.62 2.30 -11.89
CA ARG A 146 7.91 2.52 -13.16
C ARG A 146 8.86 3.01 -14.25
N LYS A 147 9.69 4.02 -13.98
CA LYS A 147 10.69 4.51 -14.95
C LYS A 147 11.67 3.42 -15.37
N ARG A 148 12.13 2.62 -14.40
CA ARG A 148 12.99 1.47 -14.68
C ARG A 148 12.29 0.46 -15.60
N ALA A 149 11.04 0.11 -15.32
CA ALA A 149 10.25 -0.78 -16.18
C ALA A 149 10.10 -0.24 -17.60
N ILE A 150 9.80 1.06 -17.78
CA ILE A 150 9.68 1.70 -19.10
C ILE A 150 10.99 1.59 -19.91
N SER A 151 12.14 1.80 -19.27
CA SER A 151 13.44 1.71 -19.95
C SER A 151 13.74 0.30 -20.50
N LEU A 152 13.16 -0.74 -19.90
CA LEU A 152 13.35 -2.13 -20.30
C LEU A 152 12.43 -2.57 -21.45
N LEU A 153 11.35 -1.82 -21.74
CA LEU A 153 10.43 -2.14 -22.85
C LEU A 153 11.15 -2.29 -24.18
N VAL A 154 12.03 -1.34 -24.51
CA VAL A 154 12.78 -1.34 -25.78
C VAL A 154 13.72 -2.54 -25.88
N SER A 155 14.30 -2.95 -24.75
CA SER A 155 15.22 -4.09 -24.69
C SER A 155 14.50 -5.43 -24.82
N LEU A 156 13.29 -5.55 -24.27
CA LEU A 156 12.44 -6.73 -24.41
C LEU A 156 11.92 -6.92 -25.84
N ASN A 157 11.68 -5.83 -26.55
CA ASN A 157 11.24 -5.82 -27.93
C ASN A 157 9.94 -6.61 -28.19
N ASP A 158 9.03 -6.67 -27.22
CA ASP A 158 7.74 -7.36 -27.31
C ASP A 158 6.61 -6.37 -27.61
N LEU A 159 5.90 -6.59 -28.71
CA LEU A 159 4.79 -5.73 -29.17
C LEU A 159 3.50 -5.90 -28.36
N SER A 160 3.37 -7.00 -27.60
CA SER A 160 2.21 -7.24 -26.74
C SER A 160 2.10 -6.22 -25.61
N CYS A 161 3.10 -5.37 -25.38
CA CYS A 161 3.05 -4.29 -24.40
C CYS A 161 2.19 -3.09 -24.84
N ILE A 162 1.95 -2.94 -26.15
CA ILE A 162 1.36 -1.72 -26.72
C ILE A 162 -0.10 -1.58 -26.28
N ASP A 163 -0.93 -2.61 -26.46
CA ASP A 163 -2.36 -2.54 -26.13
C ASP A 163 -2.61 -2.28 -24.63
N PRO A 164 -1.95 -2.97 -23.67
CA PRO A 164 -2.09 -2.66 -22.26
C PRO A 164 -1.72 -1.21 -21.92
N ILE A 165 -0.64 -0.68 -22.49
CA ILE A 165 -0.17 0.69 -22.24
C ILE A 165 -1.14 1.71 -22.85
N ARG A 166 -1.63 1.47 -24.07
CA ARG A 166 -2.59 2.35 -24.76
C ARG A 166 -3.94 2.41 -24.06
N ASN A 167 -4.38 1.31 -23.47
CA ASN A 167 -5.63 1.22 -22.72
C ASN A 167 -5.52 1.73 -21.27
N HIS A 168 -4.31 2.05 -20.79
CA HIS A 168 -4.07 2.50 -19.43
C HIS A 168 -4.12 4.03 -19.31
N HIS A 169 -4.80 4.54 -18.28
CA HIS A 169 -4.85 5.97 -17.99
C HIS A 169 -3.80 6.35 -16.94
N PHE A 170 -2.72 6.98 -17.39
CA PHE A 170 -1.64 7.47 -16.53
C PHE A 170 -2.06 8.73 -15.76
N ARG A 171 -1.78 8.78 -14.45
CA ARG A 171 -1.95 10.01 -13.66
C ARG A 171 -0.83 11.01 -13.92
N ASP A 172 0.38 10.50 -14.14
CA ASP A 172 1.57 11.29 -14.46
C ASP A 172 1.80 11.35 -15.98
N LEU A 173 1.71 12.55 -16.54
CA LEU A 173 1.88 12.80 -17.97
C LEU A 173 3.32 12.55 -18.44
N SER A 174 4.31 12.65 -17.57
CA SER A 174 5.71 12.37 -17.93
C SER A 174 5.90 10.88 -18.24
N LEU A 175 5.36 9.99 -17.41
CA LEU A 175 5.39 8.54 -17.63
C LEU A 175 4.63 8.16 -18.91
N ALA A 176 3.49 8.81 -19.18
CA ALA A 176 2.77 8.60 -20.43
C ALA A 176 3.64 8.96 -21.66
N SER A 177 4.36 10.08 -21.61
CA SER A 177 5.29 10.49 -22.68
C SER A 177 6.43 9.49 -22.84
N ASP A 178 7.03 9.04 -21.74
CA ASP A 178 8.14 8.09 -21.76
C ASP A 178 7.69 6.75 -22.38
N CYS A 179 6.52 6.25 -22.01
CA CYS A 179 5.88 5.09 -22.62
C CYS A 179 5.64 5.28 -24.13
N ASN A 180 5.13 6.44 -24.55
CA ASN A 180 4.90 6.74 -25.95
C ASN A 180 6.19 6.75 -26.78
N MET A 181 7.27 7.28 -26.22
CA MET A 181 8.59 7.26 -26.87
C MET A 181 9.13 5.83 -26.98
N ALA A 182 8.98 5.01 -25.94
CA ALA A 182 9.37 3.60 -25.96
C ALA A 182 8.58 2.81 -27.02
N ILE A 183 7.25 3.00 -27.10
CA ILE A 183 6.40 2.35 -28.11
C ILE A 183 6.83 2.75 -29.54
N LYS A 184 7.13 4.03 -29.76
CA LYS A 184 7.60 4.50 -31.08
C LYS A 184 8.89 3.78 -31.49
N GLN A 185 9.87 3.68 -30.58
CA GLN A 185 11.13 2.97 -30.84
C GLN A 185 10.89 1.47 -31.10
N LEU A 186 9.99 0.83 -30.33
CA LEU A 186 9.61 -0.57 -30.55
C LEU A 186 9.01 -0.82 -31.94
N LEU A 187 8.11 0.05 -32.38
CA LEU A 187 7.49 -0.04 -33.69
C LEU A 187 8.52 0.14 -34.80
N GLU A 188 9.43 1.12 -34.67
CA GLU A 188 10.53 1.35 -35.60
C GLU A 188 11.47 0.13 -35.70
N ASN A 189 11.86 -0.46 -34.57
CA ASN A 189 12.70 -1.67 -34.52
C ASN A 189 12.06 -2.88 -35.20
N ASN A 190 10.72 -2.95 -35.22
CA ASN A 190 9.96 -4.03 -35.83
C ASN A 190 9.46 -3.71 -37.25
N TYR A 191 9.84 -2.57 -37.83
CA TYR A 191 9.34 -2.09 -39.12
C TYR A 191 7.79 -1.97 -39.19
N LYS A 192 7.18 -1.60 -38.07
CA LYS A 192 5.73 -1.40 -37.91
C LYS A 192 5.43 0.08 -37.59
N LYS A 193 4.16 0.46 -37.70
CA LYS A 193 3.63 1.76 -37.25
C LYS A 193 2.19 1.58 -36.78
N GLU A 194 1.69 2.52 -35.98
CA GLU A 194 0.27 2.58 -35.62
C GLU A 194 -0.53 3.28 -36.73
N CYS A 195 -1.72 2.76 -37.03
CA CYS A 195 -2.70 3.41 -37.88
C CYS A 195 -3.17 4.74 -37.23
N PRO A 196 -3.05 5.91 -37.88
CA PRO A 196 -3.47 7.19 -37.30
C PRO A 196 -4.96 7.30 -36.94
N GLN A 197 -5.81 6.42 -37.48
CA GLN A 197 -7.26 6.50 -37.29
C GLN A 197 -7.83 5.43 -36.37
N CYS A 198 -7.24 4.24 -36.30
CA CYS A 198 -7.73 3.17 -35.43
C CYS A 198 -6.65 2.55 -34.53
N MET A 199 -5.44 3.12 -34.52
CA MET A 199 -4.29 2.69 -33.71
C MET A 199 -3.81 1.24 -33.91
N GLU A 200 -4.40 0.53 -34.86
CA GLU A 200 -3.98 -0.82 -35.24
C GLU A 200 -2.51 -0.86 -35.68
N ILE A 201 -1.78 -1.90 -35.25
CA ILE A 201 -0.39 -2.10 -35.62
C ILE A 201 -0.30 -2.62 -37.05
N ILE A 202 0.26 -1.81 -37.94
CA ILE A 202 0.40 -2.09 -39.37
C ILE A 202 1.87 -2.08 -39.79
N LYS A 203 2.18 -2.63 -40.97
CA LYS A 203 3.53 -2.52 -41.55
C LYS A 203 3.88 -1.05 -41.83
N ALA A 204 5.13 -0.65 -41.63
CA ALA A 204 5.57 0.73 -41.84
C ALA A 204 5.25 1.24 -43.26
N GLN A 205 5.41 0.38 -44.27
CA GLN A 205 5.16 0.68 -45.68
C GLN A 205 3.67 0.64 -46.08
N ALA A 206 2.77 0.23 -45.19
CA ALA A 206 1.35 0.16 -45.52
C ALA A 206 0.79 1.55 -45.84
N ARG A 207 0.14 1.66 -47.00
CA ARG A 207 -0.58 2.86 -47.47
C ARG A 207 -2.06 2.84 -47.11
N THR A 208 -2.60 1.66 -46.79
CA THR A 208 -4.00 1.46 -46.42
C THR A 208 -4.08 0.57 -45.19
N CYS A 209 -4.96 0.90 -44.24
CA CYS A 209 -5.26 0.02 -43.11
C CYS A 209 -6.17 -1.12 -43.54
N MET A 210 -5.84 -2.38 -43.24
CA MET A 210 -6.77 -3.49 -43.49
C MET A 210 -7.93 -3.54 -42.49
N HIS A 211 -7.79 -2.91 -41.32
CA HIS A 211 -8.82 -2.87 -40.30
C HIS A 211 -9.88 -1.79 -40.58
N CYS A 212 -9.46 -0.51 -40.69
CA CYS A 212 -10.38 0.60 -40.93
C CYS A 212 -10.60 0.96 -42.42
N LYS A 213 -9.86 0.33 -43.34
CA LYS A 213 -9.93 0.53 -44.81
C LYS A 213 -9.65 1.95 -45.29
N ARG A 214 -8.99 2.78 -44.47
CA ARG A 214 -8.60 4.15 -44.82
C ARG A 214 -7.14 4.21 -45.27
N GLU A 215 -6.84 5.16 -46.15
CA GLU A 215 -5.49 5.45 -46.62
C GLU A 215 -4.77 6.46 -45.72
N PHE A 216 -3.44 6.40 -45.72
CA PHE A 216 -2.55 7.21 -44.88
C PHE A 216 -1.72 8.21 -45.68
#